data_AF-A0A959W4X8-F1
#
_entry.id   AF-A0A959W4X8-F1
#
_cell.length_a   1.000
_cell.length_b   1.000
_cell.length_c   1.000
_cell.angle_alpha   90.00
_cell.angle_beta   90.00
_cell.angle_gamma   90.00
#
_symmetry.space_group_name_H-M   'P 1'
#
loop_
_entity.id
_entity.type
_entity.pdbx_description
1 polymer ?
#
loop_
_entity_poly.entity_id
_entity_poly.type
_entity_poly.pdbx_seq_one_letter_code
_entity_poly.pdbx_strand_id
1 'polypeptide(L)'
;VSRWRPFFAWLICIPYAIVASLISMVAGICSFFAFFTIIFTKKIPQGLFNVIHNGFTWTLRSGFYSYWMSTEYPPFEWDED
;
A
#
# COMPACT_ATOMS: atom_id res chain seq x y z
N VAL A 1 -30.27 -6.62 1.01
CA VAL A 1 -29.01 -6.54 0.21
C VAL A 1 -27.72 -6.52 1.06
N SER A 2 -27.76 -6.22 2.37
CA SER A 2 -26.55 -6.16 3.23
C SER A 2 -25.82 -7.50 3.51
N ARG A 3 -26.45 -8.67 3.31
CA ARG A 3 -25.92 -9.98 3.74
C ARG A 3 -24.78 -10.55 2.88
N TRP A 4 -24.67 -10.14 1.61
CA TRP A 4 -23.70 -10.70 0.65
C TRP A 4 -22.39 -9.90 0.56
N ARG A 5 -22.32 -8.77 1.26
CA ARG A 5 -21.14 -7.90 1.29
C ARG A 5 -19.83 -8.64 1.63
N PRO A 6 -19.77 -9.63 2.54
CA PRO A 6 -18.48 -10.26 2.88
C PRO A 6 -17.85 -10.99 1.71
N PHE A 7 -18.66 -11.65 0.89
CA PHE A 7 -18.21 -12.38 -0.29
C PHE A 7 -17.74 -11.44 -1.41
N PHE A 8 -18.50 -10.38 -1.68
CA PHE A 8 -18.14 -9.41 -2.72
C PHE A 8 -16.99 -8.48 -2.30
N ALA A 9 -16.90 -8.11 -1.02
CA ALA A 9 -15.79 -7.32 -0.51
C ALA A 9 -14.46 -8.07 -0.63
N TRP A 10 -14.44 -9.36 -0.32
CA TRP A 10 -13.24 -10.17 -0.49
C TRP A 10 -12.87 -10.31 -1.98
N LEU A 11 -13.85 -10.53 -2.87
CA LEU A 11 -13.63 -10.60 -4.33
C LEU A 11 -13.02 -9.31 -4.90
N ILE A 12 -13.54 -8.14 -4.51
CA ILE A 12 -13.07 -6.83 -4.98
C ILE A 12 -11.71 -6.46 -4.32
N CYS A 13 -11.44 -6.94 -3.11
CA CYS A 13 -10.18 -6.68 -2.43
C CYS A 13 -9.00 -7.46 -3.03
N ILE A 14 -9.23 -8.67 -3.57
CA ILE A 14 -8.16 -9.49 -4.16
C ILE A 14 -7.34 -8.76 -5.24
N PRO A 15 -7.93 -8.14 -6.29
CA PRO A 15 -7.15 -7.44 -7.31
C PRO A 15 -6.41 -6.23 -6.72
N TYR A 16 -7.04 -5.51 -5.78
CA TYR A 16 -6.40 -4.39 -5.07
C TYR A 16 -5.19 -4.87 -4.25
N ALA A 17 -5.34 -5.98 -3.52
CA ALA A 17 -4.30 -6.58 -2.69
C ALA A 17 -3.10 -7.06 -3.51
N ILE A 18 -3.33 -7.58 -4.72
CA ILE A 18 -2.25 -8.01 -5.62
C ILE A 18 -1.42 -6.80 -6.06
N VAL A 19 -2.06 -5.70 -6.45
CA VAL A 19 -1.36 -4.47 -6.86
C VAL A 19 -0.63 -3.84 -5.66
N ALA A 20 -1.27 -3.79 -4.49
CA ALA A 20 -0.66 -3.31 -3.26
C ALA A 20 0.57 -4.15 -2.87
N SER A 21 0.49 -5.47 -3.00
CA SER A 21 1.60 -6.39 -2.72
C SER A 21 2.77 -6.20 -3.67
N LEU A 22 2.52 -6.00 -4.97
CA LEU A 22 3.55 -5.69 -5.96
C LEU A 22 4.29 -4.40 -5.60
N ILE A 23 3.56 -3.33 -5.25
CA ILE A 23 4.17 -2.05 -4.86
C ILE A 23 4.90 -2.18 -3.53
N SER A 24 4.36 -2.95 -2.56
CA SER A 24 5.03 -3.22 -1.29
C SER A 24 6.35 -3.99 -1.48
N MET A 25 6.41 -4.91 -2.45
CA MET A 25 7.63 -5.60 -2.81
C MET A 25 8.67 -4.65 -3.42
N VAL A 26 8.25 -3.75 -4.32
CA VAL A 26 9.12 -2.68 -4.86
C VAL A 26 9.57 -1.73 -3.74
N ALA A 27 8.67 -1.36 -2.83
CA ALA A 27 8.98 -0.56 -1.65
C ALA A 27 10.01 -1.24 -0.74
N GLY A 28 9.95 -2.55 -0.55
CA GLY A 28 10.96 -3.31 0.20
C GLY A 28 12.35 -3.21 -0.44
N ILE A 29 12.42 -3.32 -1.76
CA ILE A 29 13.66 -3.14 -2.54
C ILE A 29 14.14 -1.69 -2.43
N CYS A 30 13.25 -0.71 -2.61
CA CYS A 30 13.55 0.70 -2.43
C CYS A 30 14.03 1.02 -1.01
N SER A 31 13.48 0.39 0.03
CA SER A 31 13.92 0.57 1.42
C SER A 31 15.35 0.03 1.64
N PHE A 32 15.68 -1.09 0.99
CA PHE A 32 17.05 -1.60 1.00
C PHE A 32 18.02 -0.60 0.35
N PHE A 33 17.68 -0.02 -0.80
CA PHE A 33 18.48 1.05 -1.41
C PHE A 33 18.49 2.33 -0.57
N ALA A 34 17.36 2.70 0.05
CA ALA A 34 17.23 3.87 0.93
C ALA A 34 18.22 3.77 2.08
N PHE A 35 18.38 2.59 2.68
CA PHE A 35 19.34 2.35 3.75
C PHE A 35 20.76 2.75 3.35
N PHE A 36 21.20 2.33 2.16
CA PHE A 36 22.50 2.76 1.63
C PHE A 36 22.53 4.26 1.33
N THR A 37 21.49 4.80 0.67
CA THR A 37 21.44 6.24 0.36
C THR A 37 21.49 7.11 1.62
N ILE A 38 20.84 6.71 2.71
CA ILE A 38 20.85 7.46 3.97
C ILE A 38 22.26 7.51 4.56
N ILE A 39 23.02 6.40 4.51
CA ILE A 39 24.40 6.36 5.02
C ILE A 39 25.31 7.31 4.25
N PHE A 40 25.17 7.36 2.92
CA PHE A 40 26.03 8.18 2.07
C PHE A 40 25.57 9.65 1.95
N THR A 41 24.26 9.90 1.91
CA THR A 41 23.68 11.21 1.59
C THR A 41 23.08 11.91 2.82
N LYS A 42 22.87 11.21 3.94
CA LYS A 42 22.14 11.69 5.14
C LYS A 42 20.75 12.31 4.84
N LYS A 43 20.23 12.09 3.63
CA LYS A 43 18.92 12.54 3.18
C LYS A 43 18.22 11.37 2.52
N ILE A 44 16.93 11.24 2.81
CA ILE A 44 16.06 10.29 2.13
C ILE A 44 15.62 10.95 0.82
N PRO A 45 15.91 10.35 -0.35
CA PRO A 45 15.39 10.86 -1.62
C PRO A 45 13.86 10.71 -1.64
N GLN A 46 13.14 11.79 -1.93
CA GLN A 46 11.67 11.81 -1.82
C GLN A 46 10.98 10.76 -2.70
N GLY A 47 11.53 10.46 -3.87
CA GLY A 47 11.01 9.38 -4.72
C GLY A 47 11.00 8.00 -4.04
N LEU A 48 12.03 7.66 -3.23
CA LEU A 48 12.02 6.39 -2.48
C LEU A 48 11.03 6.44 -1.32
N PHE A 49 10.93 7.59 -0.65
CA PHE A 49 9.98 7.77 0.45
C PHE A 49 8.54 7.58 -0.03
N ASN A 50 8.18 8.17 -1.17
CA ASN A 50 6.82 8.13 -1.70
C ASN A 50 6.44 6.69 -2.13
N VAL A 51 7.38 5.93 -2.70
CA VAL A 51 7.15 4.51 -3.04
C VAL A 51 6.94 3.66 -1.78
N ILE A 52 7.74 3.88 -0.73
CA ILE A 52 7.62 3.14 0.54
C ILE A 52 6.30 3.48 1.24
N HIS A 53 5.96 4.77 1.31
CA HIS A 53 4.74 5.26 1.92
C HIS A 53 3.50 4.70 1.21
N ASN A 54 3.44 4.81 -0.12
CA ASN A 54 2.31 4.28 -0.90
C ASN A 54 2.18 2.75 -0.76
N GLY A 55 3.29 2.00 -0.78
CA GLY A 55 3.25 0.55 -0.58
C GLY A 55 2.68 0.14 0.78
N PHE A 56 3.05 0.84 1.85
CA PHE A 56 2.54 0.57 3.19
C PHE A 56 1.07 0.97 3.35
N THR A 57 0.71 2.17 2.87
CA THR A 57 -0.64 2.72 2.96
C THR A 57 -1.64 1.86 2.18
N TRP A 58 -1.30 1.42 0.97
CA TRP A 58 -2.17 0.56 0.17
C TRP A 58 -2.35 -0.83 0.80
N THR A 59 -1.28 -1.39 1.38
CA THR A 59 -1.35 -2.68 2.10
C THR A 59 -2.26 -2.57 3.33
N LEU A 60 -2.10 -1.51 4.13
CA LEU A 60 -2.95 -1.26 5.28
C LEU A 60 -4.41 -1.06 4.87
N ARG A 61 -4.67 -0.23 3.86
CA ARG A 61 -6.02 0.02 3.31
C ARG A 61 -6.70 -1.28 2.84
N SER A 62 -5.96 -2.15 2.14
CA SER A 62 -6.43 -3.49 1.75
C SER A 62 -6.79 -4.35 2.96
N GLY A 63 -5.97 -4.30 4.02
CA GLY A 63 -6.23 -5.00 5.27
C GLY A 63 -7.50 -4.50 5.96
N PHE A 64 -7.64 -3.18 6.14
CA PHE A 64 -8.81 -2.57 6.79
C PHE A 64 -10.14 -2.91 6.09
N TYR A 65 -10.15 -2.96 4.75
CA TYR A 65 -11.32 -3.36 3.98
C TYR A 65 -11.60 -4.87 4.10
N SER A 66 -10.55 -5.71 4.05
CA SER A 66 -10.67 -7.17 4.21
C SER A 66 -11.16 -7.58 5.60
N TYR A 67 -10.66 -6.91 6.65
CA TYR A 67 -11.00 -7.18 8.04
C TYR A 67 -12.29 -6.48 8.50
N TRP A 68 -13.06 -5.88 7.58
CA TRP A 68 -14.33 -5.20 7.92
C TRP A 68 -14.19 -4.03 8.90
N MET A 69 -12.97 -3.54 9.09
CA MET A 69 -12.68 -2.39 9.95
C MET A 69 -13.06 -1.07 9.26
N SER A 70 -13.10 -1.04 7.93
CA SER A 70 -13.67 0.06 7.16
C SER A 70 -14.75 -0.45 6.21
N THR A 71 -15.84 0.31 6.09
CA THR A 71 -16.92 0.08 5.11
C THR A 71 -16.75 0.92 3.85
N GLU A 72 -15.75 1.79 3.84
CA GLU A 72 -15.44 2.70 2.75
C GLU A 72 -14.36 2.08 1.85
N TYR A 73 -14.58 2.13 0.54
CA TYR A 73 -13.64 1.58 -0.44
C TYR A 73 -12.40 2.50 -0.49
N PRO A 74 -11.18 1.96 -0.29
CA PRO A 74 -9.99 2.80 -0.30
C PRO A 74 -9.73 3.34 -1.71
N PRO A 75 -9.58 4.68 -1.89
CA PRO A 75 -9.22 5.24 -3.19
C PRO A 75 -7.79 4.85 -3.57
N PHE A 76 -7.57 4.64 -4.87
CA PHE A 76 -6.23 4.49 -5.45
C PHE A 76 -5.58 5.87 -5.61
N GLU A 77 -5.18 6.43 -4.48
CA GLU A 77 -4.44 7.70 -4.47
C GLU A 77 -2.95 7.41 -4.34
N TRP A 78 -2.18 8.04 -5.21
CA TRP A 78 -0.73 8.09 -5.18
C TRP A 78 -0.38 9.49 -4.66
N ASP A 79 0.04 9.59 -3.40
CA ASP A 79 0.51 10.88 -2.87
C ASP A 79 1.83 11.23 -3.58
N GLU A 80 1.84 12.36 -4.31
CA GLU A 80 3.00 12.90 -5.04
C GLU A 80 3.71 14.04 -4.28
N ASP A 81 3.34 14.32 -3.02
CA ASP A 81 3.90 15.40 -2.20
C ASP A 81 5.43 15.31 -1.96
#